data_AF-F4KR24-F1
#
_entry.id   AF-F4KR24-F1
#
_cell.length_a   1.000
_cell.length_b   1.000
_cell.length_c   1.000
_cell.angle_alpha   90.00
_cell.angle_beta   90.00
_cell.angle_gamma   90.00
#
_symmetry.space_group_name_H-M   'P 1'
#
loop_
_entity.id
_entity.type
_entity.pdbx_description
1 polymer ?
#
loop_
_entity_poly.entity_id
_entity_poly.type
_entity_poly.pdbx_seq_one_letter_code
_entity_poly.pdbx_strand_id
1 'polypeptide(L)'
;MGVNKSKATLLLISDDAYVQHLTLQKKDQLLLDLFWLGFITYTLGYAVSQTTYVSWIICQAFQSLGIISMLLAAFSQIQFRFDNFYLRFLYSFYVLWLISIMIRGFTLDYLLIKIMLFDAWFGALLYFAPLLLLFPRNLFFYKRLFDAILVLGLAFLFLTVLFARQIVFADFENLVSRGIVEIFSRTLAIPSAFVLLTFIYHTKKRKLISLVIVAVPILLAIIKARRGLILMSVLPLMIAYVFYLYESKAKTLVVIVTVLIFSVMVGYGLSVYEESAIFSKLKDRGLEDTRSTVEDCFYRDMSTLDWLIGKGLLGQYYCPGIDQGNTSGYRPVIETDYLQTILKGGIVSFVLMLLITLPAAFLGLFRSKNLFAKAAGAWIVLALINMYPSSVNTFTLNYLLVWISVGICYSKAIRDLPDEVLKLYFNPT
;
A
#
# COMPACT_ATOMS: atom_id res chain seq x y z
N MET A 1 -30.58 27.61 15.00
CA MET A 1 -30.57 26.37 14.19
C MET A 1 -29.46 25.36 14.57
N GLY A 2 -28.79 25.47 15.73
CA GLY A 2 -27.68 24.57 16.11
C GLY A 2 -28.05 23.36 17.00
N VAL A 3 -29.24 23.32 17.58
CA VAL A 3 -29.63 22.32 18.60
C VAL A 3 -30.11 20.99 17.99
N ASN A 4 -30.55 20.99 16.73
CA ASN A 4 -31.17 19.80 16.12
C ASN A 4 -30.16 18.76 15.59
N LYS A 5 -28.93 19.16 15.26
CA LYS A 5 -27.89 18.24 14.76
C LYS A 5 -27.31 17.35 15.88
N SER A 6 -27.07 17.93 17.06
CA SER A 6 -26.57 17.18 18.23
C SER A 6 -27.54 16.07 18.66
N LYS A 7 -28.84 16.35 18.66
CA LYS A 7 -29.89 15.36 18.99
C LYS A 7 -30.00 14.23 17.96
N ALA A 8 -29.90 14.54 16.67
CA ALA A 8 -29.91 13.53 15.60
C ALA A 8 -28.65 12.64 15.64
N THR A 9 -27.48 13.20 15.95
CA THR A 9 -26.23 12.43 16.12
C THR A 9 -26.29 11.54 17.36
N LEU A 10 -26.85 12.02 18.48
CA LEU A 10 -27.07 11.21 19.68
C LEU A 10 -28.07 10.05 19.44
N LEU A 11 -29.13 10.29 18.66
CA LEU A 11 -30.10 9.25 18.27
C LEU A 11 -29.51 8.19 17.33
N LEU A 12 -28.53 8.55 16.49
CA LEU A 12 -27.79 7.59 15.64
C LEU A 12 -26.78 6.76 16.44
N ILE A 13 -26.20 7.32 17.51
CA ILE A 13 -25.29 6.61 18.41
C ILE A 13 -26.06 5.64 19.34
N SER A 14 -27.36 5.86 19.58
CA SER A 14 -28.20 4.98 20.40
C SER A 14 -28.75 3.74 19.67
N ASP A 15 -28.51 3.62 18.37
CA ASP A 15 -28.92 2.43 17.59
C ASP A 15 -27.84 1.34 17.77
N ASP A 16 -28.24 0.20 18.35
CA ASP A 16 -27.35 -0.88 18.84
C ASP A 16 -26.37 -1.39 17.77
N ALA A 17 -26.75 -1.29 16.49
CA ALA A 17 -25.90 -1.66 15.37
C ALA A 17 -24.64 -0.77 15.28
N TYR A 18 -24.72 0.51 15.64
CA TYR A 18 -23.58 1.44 15.59
C TYR A 18 -22.68 1.33 16.82
N VAL A 19 -23.26 1.04 18.00
CA VAL A 19 -22.52 0.86 19.26
C VAL A 19 -21.52 -0.28 19.15
N GLN A 20 -21.88 -1.39 18.49
CA GLN A 20 -20.97 -2.52 18.26
C GLN A 20 -19.71 -2.16 17.45
N HIS A 21 -19.77 -1.16 16.56
CA HIS A 21 -18.61 -0.69 15.81
C HIS A 21 -17.75 0.33 16.57
N LEU A 22 -18.27 0.89 17.67
CA LEU A 22 -17.64 1.94 18.47
C LEU A 22 -16.88 1.40 19.70
N THR A 23 -17.35 0.29 20.29
CA THR A 23 -16.80 -0.24 21.54
C THR A 23 -16.14 -1.60 21.35
N LEU A 24 -14.87 -1.70 21.74
CA LEU A 24 -14.11 -2.95 21.85
C LEU A 24 -13.79 -3.23 23.31
N GLN A 25 -13.72 -4.51 23.68
CA GLN A 25 -13.18 -4.90 24.98
C GLN A 25 -11.71 -4.46 25.10
N LYS A 26 -11.29 -4.10 26.32
CA LYS A 26 -9.92 -3.64 26.59
C LYS A 26 -8.85 -4.64 26.13
N LYS A 27 -9.13 -5.95 26.25
CA LYS A 27 -8.26 -7.02 25.76
C LYS A 27 -8.05 -6.94 24.24
N ASP A 28 -9.12 -6.77 23.47
CA ASP A 28 -9.03 -6.69 22.01
C ASP A 28 -8.31 -5.42 21.55
N GLN A 29 -8.52 -4.30 22.26
CA GLN A 29 -7.77 -3.07 21.99
C GLN A 29 -6.25 -3.28 22.18
N LEU A 30 -5.84 -3.94 23.26
CA LEU A 30 -4.43 -4.25 23.51
C LEU A 30 -3.84 -5.19 22.46
N LEU A 31 -4.61 -6.18 21.99
CA LEU A 31 -4.18 -7.09 20.93
C LEU A 31 -4.03 -6.37 19.59
N LEU A 32 -4.93 -5.45 19.25
CA LEU A 32 -4.78 -4.61 18.06
C LEU A 32 -3.57 -3.68 18.15
N ASP A 33 -3.33 -3.09 19.32
CA ASP A 33 -2.14 -2.26 19.55
C ASP A 33 -0.85 -3.09 19.42
N LEU A 34 -0.85 -4.32 19.95
CA LEU A 34 0.25 -5.27 19.78
C LEU A 34 0.46 -5.64 18.31
N PHE A 35 -0.60 -5.92 17.55
CA PHE A 35 -0.51 -6.21 16.13
C PHE A 35 0.17 -5.07 15.35
N TRP A 36 -0.30 -3.83 15.55
CA TRP A 36 0.25 -2.68 14.85
C TRP A 36 1.67 -2.35 15.28
N LEU A 37 2.00 -2.50 16.57
CA LEU A 37 3.37 -2.36 17.07
C LEU A 37 4.30 -3.41 16.43
N GLY A 38 3.87 -4.67 16.38
CA GLY A 38 4.63 -5.73 15.73
C GLY A 38 4.84 -5.45 14.24
N PHE A 39 3.80 -4.99 13.55
CA PHE A 39 3.87 -4.63 12.13
C PHE A 39 4.83 -3.47 11.88
N ILE A 40 4.76 -2.40 12.67
CA ILE A 40 5.69 -1.26 12.59
C ILE A 40 7.12 -1.74 12.84
N THR A 41 7.32 -2.56 13.86
CA THR A 41 8.64 -3.08 14.24
C THR A 41 9.26 -3.94 13.13
N TYR A 42 8.47 -4.84 12.53
CA TYR A 42 8.88 -5.63 11.37
C TYR A 42 9.24 -4.73 10.19
N THR A 43 8.37 -3.78 9.88
CA THR A 43 8.50 -2.90 8.71
C THR A 43 9.74 -2.00 8.82
N LEU A 44 10.02 -1.46 10.01
CA LEU A 44 11.23 -0.67 10.26
C LEU A 44 12.49 -1.53 10.21
N GLY A 45 12.46 -2.73 10.80
CA GLY A 45 13.57 -3.69 10.71
C GLY A 45 13.90 -4.05 9.26
N TYR A 46 12.87 -4.32 8.45
CA TYR A 46 13.00 -4.55 7.01
C TYR A 46 13.58 -3.33 6.31
N ALA A 47 12.99 -2.14 6.45
CA ALA A 47 13.47 -0.93 5.77
C ALA A 47 14.95 -0.67 6.09
N VAL A 48 15.34 -0.70 7.36
CA VAL A 48 16.74 -0.46 7.77
C VAL A 48 17.70 -1.53 7.23
N SER A 49 17.27 -2.80 7.14
CA SER A 49 18.10 -3.88 6.57
C SER A 49 18.53 -3.61 5.12
N GLN A 50 17.69 -2.91 4.35
CA GLN A 50 17.95 -2.59 2.94
C GLN A 50 19.03 -1.54 2.76
N THR A 51 19.39 -0.84 3.84
CA THR A 51 20.47 0.14 3.81
C THR A 51 21.85 -0.52 3.76
N THR A 52 22.00 -1.76 4.25
CA THR A 52 23.27 -2.50 4.43
C THR A 52 24.27 -1.87 5.42
N TYR A 53 23.98 -0.69 5.99
CA TYR A 53 24.86 -0.02 6.97
C TYR A 53 24.63 -0.46 8.42
N VAL A 54 23.49 -1.08 8.69
CA VAL A 54 23.15 -1.65 9.99
C VAL A 54 23.32 -3.16 9.91
N SER A 55 23.86 -3.77 10.96
CA SER A 55 24.03 -5.22 11.04
C SER A 55 22.71 -5.94 10.76
N TRP A 56 22.73 -6.83 9.76
CA TRP A 56 21.56 -7.61 9.35
C TRP A 56 21.00 -8.47 10.49
N ILE A 57 21.85 -8.88 11.45
CA ILE A 57 21.46 -9.66 12.62
C ILE A 57 20.54 -8.81 13.53
N ILE A 58 20.89 -7.54 13.74
CA ILE A 58 20.08 -6.63 14.56
C ILE A 58 18.74 -6.41 13.86
N CYS A 59 18.74 -6.09 12.56
CA CYS A 59 17.51 -5.90 11.80
C CYS A 59 16.60 -7.13 11.87
N GLN A 60 17.15 -8.34 11.72
CA GLN A 60 16.39 -9.59 11.79
C GLN A 60 15.89 -9.92 13.20
N ALA A 61 16.60 -9.52 14.25
CA ALA A 61 16.09 -9.62 15.61
C ALA A 61 14.83 -8.76 15.79
N PHE A 62 14.85 -7.51 15.32
CA PHE A 62 13.67 -6.64 15.31
C PHE A 62 12.55 -7.23 14.44
N GLN A 63 12.85 -7.71 13.24
CA GLN A 63 11.84 -8.37 12.40
C GLN A 63 11.22 -9.61 13.06
N SER A 64 12.03 -10.44 13.73
CA SER A 64 11.54 -11.62 14.45
C SER A 64 10.59 -11.24 15.58
N LEU A 65 10.96 -10.24 16.39
CA LEU A 65 10.08 -9.71 17.44
C LEU A 65 8.76 -9.16 16.84
N GLY A 66 8.86 -8.45 15.71
CA GLY A 66 7.70 -7.96 14.97
C GLY A 66 6.78 -9.08 14.51
N ILE A 67 7.32 -10.13 13.88
CA ILE A 67 6.56 -11.31 13.43
C ILE A 67 5.87 -12.00 14.61
N ILE A 68 6.59 -12.28 15.70
CA ILE A 68 6.04 -12.95 16.88
C ILE A 68 4.86 -12.14 17.44
N SER A 69 5.06 -10.84 17.62
CA SER A 69 4.04 -9.92 18.11
C SER A 69 2.80 -9.87 17.20
N MET A 70 3.01 -9.77 15.89
CA MET A 70 1.93 -9.77 14.90
C MET A 70 1.16 -11.08 14.88
N LEU A 71 1.84 -12.23 14.87
CA LEU A 71 1.20 -13.54 14.79
C LEU A 71 0.34 -13.81 16.02
N LEU A 72 0.88 -13.58 17.23
CA LEU A 72 0.14 -13.76 18.48
C LEU A 72 -1.14 -12.92 18.52
N ALA A 73 -1.04 -11.66 18.08
CA ALA A 73 -2.19 -10.78 17.99
C ALA A 73 -3.17 -11.21 16.88
N ALA A 74 -2.67 -11.54 15.70
CA ALA A 74 -3.48 -11.93 14.55
C ALA A 74 -4.33 -13.17 14.82
N PHE A 75 -3.74 -14.23 15.42
CA PHE A 75 -4.49 -15.44 15.77
C PHE A 75 -5.67 -15.16 16.71
N SER A 76 -5.53 -14.19 17.60
CA SER A 76 -6.58 -13.82 18.55
C SER A 76 -7.63 -12.88 17.94
N GLN A 77 -7.28 -12.15 16.89
CA GLN A 77 -8.13 -11.12 16.29
C GLN A 77 -8.87 -11.59 15.03
N ILE A 78 -8.45 -12.68 14.40
CA ILE A 78 -9.14 -13.25 13.23
C ILE A 78 -10.56 -13.67 13.60
N GLN A 79 -11.54 -13.12 12.88
CA GLN A 79 -12.95 -13.46 12.99
C GLN A 79 -13.45 -13.96 11.64
N PHE A 80 -13.93 -15.21 11.58
CA PHE A 80 -14.50 -15.80 10.37
C PHE A 80 -15.95 -15.32 10.14
N ARG A 81 -16.13 -14.00 10.04
CA ARG A 81 -17.43 -13.33 9.86
C ARG A 81 -17.46 -12.60 8.53
N PHE A 82 -18.37 -13.00 7.66
CA PHE A 82 -18.60 -12.36 6.36
C PHE A 82 -20.04 -11.90 6.25
N ASP A 83 -20.25 -10.64 5.88
CA ASP A 83 -21.60 -10.10 5.66
C ASP A 83 -22.12 -10.46 4.25
N ASN A 84 -21.21 -10.79 3.33
CA ASN A 84 -21.49 -10.98 1.91
C ASN A 84 -21.11 -12.40 1.47
N PHE A 85 -22.09 -13.14 0.95
CA PHE A 85 -21.90 -14.54 0.52
C PHE A 85 -20.95 -14.66 -0.68
N TYR A 86 -21.03 -13.76 -1.65
CA TYR A 86 -20.12 -13.72 -2.80
C TYR A 86 -18.67 -13.54 -2.35
N LEU A 87 -18.43 -12.58 -1.44
CA LEU A 87 -17.11 -12.38 -0.86
C LEU A 87 -16.64 -13.64 -0.11
N ARG A 88 -17.49 -14.22 0.75
CA ARG A 88 -17.14 -15.42 1.52
C ARG A 88 -16.65 -16.55 0.62
N PHE A 89 -17.40 -16.85 -0.45
CA PHE A 89 -17.05 -17.93 -1.36
C PHE A 89 -15.72 -17.68 -2.09
N LEU A 90 -15.59 -16.53 -2.75
CA LEU A 90 -14.39 -16.21 -3.53
C LEU A 90 -13.16 -16.05 -2.65
N TYR A 91 -13.30 -15.40 -1.50
CA TYR A 91 -12.20 -15.22 -0.55
C TYR A 91 -11.72 -16.55 0.00
N SER A 92 -12.62 -17.46 0.37
CA SER A 92 -12.23 -18.81 0.82
C SER A 92 -11.45 -19.56 -0.27
N PHE A 93 -11.90 -19.53 -1.52
CA PHE A 93 -11.18 -20.16 -2.62
C PHE A 93 -9.83 -19.48 -2.88
N TYR A 94 -9.77 -18.14 -2.80
CA TYR A 94 -8.53 -17.39 -2.94
C TYR A 94 -7.51 -17.75 -1.85
N VAL A 95 -7.91 -17.81 -0.57
CA VAL A 95 -7.02 -18.21 0.53
C VAL A 95 -6.52 -19.63 0.35
N LEU A 96 -7.38 -20.59 -0.03
CA LEU A 96 -6.96 -21.95 -0.35
C LEU A 96 -5.95 -21.98 -1.51
N TRP A 97 -6.16 -21.13 -2.51
CA TRP A 97 -5.23 -20.99 -3.63
C TRP A 97 -3.86 -20.44 -3.19
N LEU A 98 -3.84 -19.42 -2.33
CA LEU A 98 -2.59 -18.89 -1.78
C LEU A 98 -1.83 -19.93 -0.94
N ILE A 99 -2.55 -20.73 -0.14
CA ILE A 99 -1.95 -21.87 0.57
C ILE A 99 -1.34 -22.87 -0.42
N SER A 100 -2.03 -23.17 -1.52
CA SER A 100 -1.49 -24.03 -2.59
C SER A 100 -0.23 -23.45 -3.22
N ILE A 101 -0.15 -22.14 -3.46
CA ILE A 101 1.08 -21.48 -3.94
C ILE A 101 2.21 -21.65 -2.94
N MET A 102 1.95 -21.47 -1.65
CA MET A 102 2.96 -21.60 -0.61
C MET A 102 3.50 -23.02 -0.49
N ILE A 103 2.65 -24.04 -0.66
CA ILE A 103 3.07 -25.45 -0.62
C ILE A 103 3.87 -25.81 -1.89
N ARG A 104 3.47 -25.27 -3.06
CA ARG A 104 4.13 -25.55 -4.34
C ARG A 104 5.45 -24.80 -4.45
N GLY A 105 6.54 -25.56 -4.52
CA GLY A 105 7.89 -25.00 -4.58
C GLY A 105 8.46 -24.64 -3.21
N PHE A 106 7.87 -25.10 -2.11
CA PHE A 106 8.51 -24.97 -0.79
C PHE A 106 9.67 -25.95 -0.65
N THR A 107 10.83 -25.46 -0.24
CA THR A 107 12.00 -26.28 0.07
C THR A 107 12.54 -25.93 1.46
N LEU A 108 12.99 -26.93 2.21
CA LEU A 108 13.58 -26.73 3.55
C LEU A 108 15.07 -26.39 3.42
N ASP A 109 15.35 -25.20 2.91
CA ASP A 109 16.70 -24.63 2.87
C ASP A 109 16.80 -23.42 3.81
N TYR A 110 17.92 -23.28 4.51
CA TYR A 110 18.09 -22.23 5.51
C TYR A 110 18.01 -20.82 4.91
N LEU A 111 18.70 -20.58 3.79
CA LEU A 111 18.71 -19.28 3.12
C LEU A 111 17.31 -18.95 2.61
N LEU A 112 16.61 -19.95 2.11
CA LEU A 112 15.26 -19.82 1.60
C LEU A 112 14.24 -19.47 2.70
N ILE A 113 14.28 -20.18 3.82
CA ILE A 113 13.42 -19.89 4.98
C ILE A 113 13.68 -18.47 5.48
N LYS A 114 14.96 -18.06 5.50
CA LYS A 114 15.35 -16.70 5.88
C LYS A 114 14.72 -15.66 4.95
N ILE A 115 14.79 -15.86 3.63
CA ILE A 115 14.12 -14.97 2.65
C ILE A 115 12.60 -14.97 2.89
N MET A 116 11.98 -16.13 3.08
CA MET A 116 10.53 -16.22 3.30
C MET A 116 10.03 -15.43 4.52
N LEU A 117 10.81 -15.37 5.60
CA LEU A 117 10.42 -14.68 6.82
C LEU A 117 10.78 -13.18 6.79
N PHE A 118 11.97 -12.84 6.28
CA PHE A 118 12.55 -11.51 6.46
C PHE A 118 12.51 -10.63 5.23
N ASP A 119 12.20 -11.17 4.04
CA ASP A 119 11.99 -10.39 2.84
C ASP A 119 10.51 -9.96 2.75
N ALA A 120 10.24 -8.69 3.02
CA ALA A 120 8.89 -8.15 2.92
C ALA A 120 8.44 -8.00 1.46
N TRP A 121 9.35 -7.96 0.49
CA TRP A 121 9.02 -7.75 -0.90
C TRP A 121 8.56 -9.04 -1.60
N PHE A 122 9.26 -10.15 -1.36
CA PHE A 122 9.00 -11.42 -2.06
C PHE A 122 8.85 -12.63 -1.14
N GLY A 123 8.91 -12.43 0.18
CA GLY A 123 8.76 -13.49 1.16
C GLY A 123 7.34 -14.01 1.33
N ALA A 124 7.19 -14.98 2.23
CA ALA A 124 5.94 -15.68 2.49
C ALA A 124 4.87 -14.79 3.15
N LEU A 125 5.27 -13.72 3.85
CA LEU A 125 4.34 -12.86 4.59
C LEU A 125 3.31 -12.17 3.69
N LEU A 126 3.64 -11.89 2.42
CA LEU A 126 2.70 -11.26 1.48
C LEU A 126 1.46 -12.12 1.24
N TYR A 127 1.58 -13.45 1.31
CA TYR A 127 0.46 -14.38 1.10
C TYR A 127 -0.50 -14.39 2.29
N PHE A 128 -0.09 -13.87 3.44
CA PHE A 128 -0.93 -13.70 4.62
C PHE A 128 -1.63 -12.33 4.69
N ALA A 129 -1.24 -11.36 3.85
CA ALA A 129 -1.88 -10.04 3.83
C ALA A 129 -3.42 -10.08 3.65
N PRO A 130 -3.99 -10.96 2.82
CA PRO A 130 -5.46 -11.08 2.68
C PRO A 130 -6.18 -11.45 3.97
N LEU A 131 -5.50 -12.10 4.93
CA LEU A 131 -6.09 -12.47 6.23
C LEU A 131 -6.54 -11.25 7.04
N LEU A 132 -6.03 -10.05 6.75
CA LEU A 132 -6.53 -8.81 7.35
C LEU A 132 -8.00 -8.52 7.02
N LEU A 133 -8.55 -9.12 5.97
CA LEU A 133 -9.98 -9.01 5.70
C LEU A 133 -10.82 -9.62 6.84
N LEU A 134 -10.28 -10.60 7.58
CA LEU A 134 -10.92 -11.26 8.71
C LEU A 134 -10.73 -10.53 10.04
N PHE A 135 -9.96 -9.43 10.07
CA PHE A 135 -9.79 -8.64 11.28
C PHE A 135 -11.10 -7.92 11.64
N PRO A 136 -11.27 -7.52 12.92
CA PRO A 136 -12.51 -6.89 13.34
C PRO A 136 -12.67 -5.52 12.66
N ARG A 137 -13.80 -5.35 11.98
CA ARG A 137 -14.14 -4.16 11.18
C ARG A 137 -14.79 -3.08 12.06
N ASN A 138 -14.03 -2.58 13.03
CA ASN A 138 -14.47 -1.54 13.97
C ASN A 138 -13.67 -0.24 13.79
N LEU A 139 -14.20 0.86 14.32
CA LEU A 139 -13.57 2.18 14.13
C LEU A 139 -12.24 2.33 14.90
N PHE A 140 -12.05 1.59 15.99
CA PHE A 140 -10.79 1.59 16.73
C PHE A 140 -9.64 1.00 15.90
N PHE A 141 -9.88 -0.11 15.19
CA PHE A 141 -8.93 -0.73 14.28
C PHE A 141 -8.47 0.27 13.21
N TYR A 142 -9.41 0.98 12.59
CA TYR A 142 -9.09 2.01 11.60
C TYR A 142 -8.37 3.23 12.21
N LYS A 143 -8.69 3.60 13.45
CA LYS A 143 -7.95 4.65 14.16
C LYS A 143 -6.49 4.26 14.36
N ARG A 144 -6.23 3.02 14.79
CA ARG A 144 -4.87 2.49 14.95
C ARG A 144 -4.13 2.31 13.63
N LEU A 145 -4.84 1.93 12.57
CA LEU A 145 -4.30 1.96 11.21
C LEU A 145 -3.80 3.37 10.83
N PHE A 146 -4.59 4.42 11.06
CA PHE A 146 -4.16 5.79 10.79
C PHE A 146 -2.95 6.21 11.64
N ASP A 147 -2.92 5.81 12.92
CA ASP A 147 -1.77 6.06 13.79
C ASP A 147 -0.52 5.32 13.26
N ALA A 148 -0.65 4.06 12.83
CA ALA A 148 0.44 3.28 12.23
C ALA A 148 0.97 3.89 10.93
N ILE A 149 0.08 4.37 10.04
CA ILE A 149 0.46 5.10 8.83
C ILE A 149 1.33 6.31 9.19
N LEU A 150 0.90 7.11 10.16
CA LEU A 150 1.63 8.31 10.57
C LEU A 150 2.97 7.99 11.24
N VAL A 151 3.04 6.96 12.07
CA VAL A 151 4.30 6.53 12.70
C VAL A 151 5.31 6.09 11.65
N LEU A 152 4.90 5.27 10.68
CA LEU A 152 5.77 4.84 9.58
C LEU A 152 6.19 6.01 8.70
N GLY A 153 5.28 6.94 8.40
CA GLY A 153 5.59 8.14 7.62
C GLY A 153 6.54 9.11 8.34
N LEU A 154 6.43 9.26 9.67
CA LEU A 154 7.40 10.02 10.46
C LEU A 154 8.76 9.31 10.52
N ALA A 155 8.76 7.98 10.68
CA ALA A 155 9.98 7.20 10.62
C ALA A 155 10.65 7.31 9.24
N PHE A 156 9.90 7.39 8.15
CA PHE A 156 10.43 7.68 6.81
C PHE A 156 11.21 8.99 6.77
N LEU A 157 10.64 10.09 7.29
CA LEU A 157 11.33 11.38 7.31
C LEU A 157 12.61 11.31 8.14
N PHE A 158 12.53 10.68 9.33
CA PHE A 158 13.68 10.48 10.20
C PHE A 158 14.79 9.66 9.52
N LEU A 159 14.45 8.51 8.93
CA LEU A 159 15.41 7.64 8.25
C LEU A 159 15.99 8.30 6.98
N THR A 160 15.19 9.11 6.28
CA THR A 160 15.66 9.88 5.12
C THR A 160 16.74 10.89 5.54
N VAL A 161 16.57 11.55 6.69
CA VAL A 161 17.58 12.47 7.24
C VAL A 161 18.79 11.69 7.75
N LEU A 162 18.59 10.59 8.49
CA LEU A 162 19.66 9.76 9.04
C LEU A 162 20.58 9.21 7.94
N PHE A 163 20.00 8.79 6.81
CA PHE A 163 20.72 8.24 5.65
C PHE A 163 20.80 9.25 4.49
N ALA A 164 20.78 10.56 4.77
CA ALA A 164 20.76 11.60 3.74
C ALA A 164 21.99 11.54 2.82
N ARG A 165 23.17 11.16 3.34
CA ARG A 165 24.39 10.97 2.54
C ARG A 165 24.19 9.96 1.41
N GLN A 166 23.44 8.90 1.67
CA GLN A 166 23.21 7.80 0.74
C GLN A 166 21.97 8.04 -0.12
N ILE A 167 20.95 8.70 0.42
CA ILE A 167 19.69 8.92 -0.27
C ILE A 167 19.75 10.16 -1.15
N VAL A 168 20.20 11.29 -0.60
CA VAL A 168 20.18 12.60 -1.26
C VAL A 168 21.49 12.86 -1.99
N PHE A 169 22.62 12.69 -1.32
CA PHE A 169 23.93 13.12 -1.84
C PHE A 169 24.66 12.08 -2.70
N ALA A 170 24.23 10.81 -2.68
CA ALA A 170 24.79 9.80 -3.57
C ALA A 170 24.44 10.11 -5.03
N ASP A 171 25.31 9.68 -5.94
CA ASP A 171 25.09 9.80 -7.38
C ASP A 171 23.71 9.24 -7.77
N PHE A 172 23.09 9.86 -8.76
CA PHE A 172 21.83 9.39 -9.30
C PHE A 172 21.96 8.00 -9.94
N GLU A 173 23.13 7.57 -10.44
CA GLU A 173 23.35 6.23 -11.04
C GLU A 173 23.52 5.11 -10.01
N ASN A 174 23.73 5.47 -8.74
CA ASN A 174 23.96 4.48 -7.69
C ASN A 174 22.69 3.61 -7.47
N LEU A 175 22.76 2.35 -7.90
CA LEU A 175 21.66 1.39 -7.82
C LEU A 175 21.20 1.12 -6.38
N VAL A 176 22.13 1.11 -5.42
CA VAL A 176 21.81 0.91 -3.99
C VAL A 176 21.02 2.10 -3.46
N SER A 177 21.48 3.33 -3.74
CA SER A 177 20.77 4.56 -3.37
C SER A 177 19.35 4.58 -3.94
N ARG A 178 19.22 4.24 -5.22
CA ARG A 178 17.93 4.15 -5.91
C ARG A 178 17.01 3.09 -5.30
N GLY A 179 17.56 1.95 -4.89
CA GLY A 179 16.81 0.88 -4.22
C GLY A 179 16.29 1.30 -2.85
N ILE A 180 17.15 1.94 -2.03
CA ILE A 180 16.77 2.46 -0.71
C ILE A 180 15.63 3.46 -0.82
N VAL A 181 15.72 4.43 -1.74
CA VAL A 181 14.67 5.44 -1.98
C VAL A 181 13.33 4.78 -2.31
N GLU A 182 13.36 3.78 -3.19
CA GLU A 182 12.17 3.05 -3.64
C GLU A 182 11.52 2.28 -2.49
N ILE A 183 12.31 1.53 -1.72
CA ILE A 183 11.81 0.75 -0.60
C ILE A 183 11.28 1.65 0.51
N PHE A 184 12.03 2.67 0.91
CA PHE A 184 11.60 3.59 1.96
C PHE A 184 10.29 4.27 1.58
N SER A 185 10.21 4.78 0.35
CA SER A 185 9.03 5.50 -0.10
C SER A 185 7.80 4.60 -0.19
N ARG A 186 7.92 3.40 -0.77
CA ARG A 186 6.79 2.46 -0.92
C ARG A 186 6.33 1.87 0.41
N THR A 187 7.27 1.55 1.28
CA THR A 187 7.00 0.82 2.51
C THR A 187 6.51 1.75 3.63
N LEU A 188 7.07 2.95 3.72
CA LEU A 188 6.88 3.84 4.86
C LEU A 188 6.08 5.11 4.53
N ALA A 189 6.25 5.70 3.33
CA ALA A 189 5.73 7.03 3.02
C ALA A 189 4.38 7.00 2.29
N ILE A 190 4.27 6.25 1.18
CA ILE A 190 3.11 6.22 0.29
C ILE A 190 1.77 5.96 1.02
N PRO A 191 1.68 5.07 2.03
CA PRO A 191 0.45 4.89 2.82
C PRO A 191 -0.11 6.19 3.43
N SER A 192 0.71 7.21 3.66
CA SER A 192 0.27 8.53 4.15
C SER A 192 -0.67 9.26 3.17
N ALA A 193 -0.65 8.89 1.89
CA ALA A 193 -1.62 9.40 0.93
C ALA A 193 -3.06 8.93 1.25
N PHE A 194 -3.24 7.80 1.93
CA PHE A 194 -4.56 7.36 2.39
C PHE A 194 -5.15 8.30 3.46
N VAL A 195 -4.31 8.91 4.30
CA VAL A 195 -4.73 9.96 5.26
C VAL A 195 -5.20 11.21 4.51
N LEU A 196 -4.59 11.54 3.38
CA LEU A 196 -5.01 12.65 2.52
C LEU A 196 -6.30 12.35 1.75
N LEU A 197 -6.51 11.11 1.30
CA LEU A 197 -7.79 10.69 0.71
C LEU A 197 -8.95 10.77 1.71
N THR A 198 -8.64 10.59 2.99
CA THR A 198 -9.60 10.63 4.10
C THR A 198 -9.56 11.94 4.90
N PHE A 199 -9.10 13.03 4.27
CA PHE A 199 -8.74 14.30 4.93
C PHE A 199 -9.82 14.90 5.85
N ILE A 200 -11.11 14.66 5.59
CA ILE A 200 -12.19 15.24 6.38
C ILE A 200 -12.23 14.71 7.83
N TYR A 201 -11.62 13.56 8.10
CA TYR A 201 -11.61 12.92 9.42
C TYR A 201 -10.35 13.24 10.23
N HIS A 202 -9.43 14.03 9.70
CA HIS A 202 -8.12 14.27 10.31
C HIS A 202 -7.93 15.73 10.73
N THR A 203 -7.21 15.93 11.83
CA THR A 203 -6.78 17.26 12.29
C THR A 203 -5.92 17.96 11.22
N LYS A 204 -5.88 19.31 11.26
CA LYS A 204 -5.00 20.11 10.38
C LYS A 204 -3.53 19.66 10.47
N LYS A 205 -3.06 19.32 11.68
CA LYS A 205 -1.70 18.83 11.91
C LYS A 205 -1.42 17.52 11.18
N ARG A 206 -2.29 16.50 11.34
CA ARG A 206 -2.14 15.18 10.68
C ARG A 206 -2.13 15.31 9.15
N LYS A 207 -3.00 16.18 8.61
CA LYS A 207 -3.04 16.46 7.16
C LYS A 207 -1.76 17.09 6.65
N LEU A 208 -1.26 18.12 7.32
CA LEU A 208 -0.03 18.80 6.92
C LEU A 208 1.17 17.84 6.98
N ILE A 209 1.29 17.06 8.05
CA ILE A 209 2.34 16.04 8.19
C ILE A 209 2.26 15.02 7.06
N SER A 210 1.06 14.50 6.76
CA SER A 210 0.87 13.54 5.67
C SER A 210 1.21 14.12 4.30
N LEU A 211 0.90 15.40 4.07
CA LEU A 211 1.27 16.10 2.84
C LEU A 211 2.79 16.20 2.68
N VAL A 212 3.51 16.57 3.75
CA VAL A 212 4.98 16.61 3.75
C VAL A 212 5.56 15.21 3.48
N ILE A 213 5.02 14.18 4.15
CA ILE A 213 5.48 12.79 3.98
C ILE A 213 5.29 12.31 2.54
N VAL A 214 4.21 12.69 1.84
CA VAL A 214 3.99 12.28 0.44
C VAL A 214 4.77 13.16 -0.55
N ALA A 215 5.05 14.43 -0.22
CA ALA A 215 5.82 15.33 -1.07
C ALA A 215 7.30 14.93 -1.17
N VAL A 216 7.91 14.48 -0.07
CA VAL A 216 9.34 14.10 -0.05
C VAL A 216 9.68 12.94 -1.02
N PRO A 217 8.93 11.83 -1.09
CA PRO A 217 9.09 10.79 -2.10
C PRO A 217 9.03 11.30 -3.53
N ILE A 218 8.17 12.27 -3.83
CA ILE A 218 8.07 12.86 -5.18
C ILE A 218 9.39 13.57 -5.51
N LEU A 219 9.92 14.37 -4.59
CA LEU A 219 11.20 15.06 -4.78
C LEU A 219 12.35 14.06 -4.95
N LEU A 220 12.43 13.04 -4.10
CA LEU A 220 13.45 12.00 -4.20
C LEU A 220 13.33 11.19 -5.50
N ALA A 221 12.10 10.91 -5.94
CA ALA A 221 11.85 10.20 -7.18
C ALA A 221 12.27 11.00 -8.41
N ILE A 222 12.09 12.33 -8.40
CA ILE A 222 12.58 13.22 -9.46
C ILE A 222 14.11 13.24 -9.46
N ILE A 223 14.75 13.45 -8.31
CA ILE A 223 16.22 13.47 -8.17
C ILE A 223 16.84 12.14 -8.66
N LYS A 224 16.18 11.01 -8.40
CA LYS A 224 16.66 9.67 -8.77
C LYS A 224 16.09 9.13 -10.08
N ALA A 225 15.33 9.94 -10.82
CA ALA A 225 14.65 9.55 -12.07
C ALA A 225 13.85 8.23 -11.96
N ARG A 226 13.12 8.04 -10.84
CA ARG A 226 12.31 6.84 -10.56
C ARG A 226 10.85 7.03 -10.99
N ARG A 227 10.56 6.84 -12.28
CA ARG A 227 9.22 7.04 -12.90
C ARG A 227 8.06 6.34 -12.19
N GLY A 228 8.22 5.06 -11.84
CA GLY A 228 7.18 4.29 -11.15
C GLY A 228 6.84 4.87 -9.77
N LEU A 229 7.85 5.41 -9.08
CA LEU A 229 7.64 6.03 -7.77
C LEU A 229 6.94 7.39 -7.88
N ILE A 230 7.25 8.19 -8.91
CA ILE A 230 6.52 9.44 -9.20
C ILE A 230 5.03 9.13 -9.38
N LEU A 231 4.69 8.15 -10.23
CA LEU A 231 3.30 7.79 -10.49
C LEU A 231 2.58 7.31 -9.22
N MET A 232 3.22 6.42 -8.45
CA MET A 232 2.67 5.90 -7.18
C MET A 232 2.41 6.98 -6.13
N SER A 233 3.19 8.07 -6.11
CA SER A 233 3.01 9.15 -5.13
C SER A 233 2.08 10.25 -5.63
N VAL A 234 2.12 10.60 -6.92
CA VAL A 234 1.32 11.69 -7.50
C VAL A 234 -0.14 11.28 -7.72
N LEU A 235 -0.39 10.06 -8.21
CA LEU A 235 -1.76 9.63 -8.54
C LEU A 235 -2.70 9.62 -7.31
N PRO A 236 -2.30 9.12 -6.13
CA PRO A 236 -3.11 9.27 -4.92
C PRO A 236 -3.36 10.72 -4.50
N LEU A 237 -2.40 11.63 -4.68
CA LEU A 237 -2.58 13.05 -4.41
C LEU A 237 -3.60 13.68 -5.36
N MET A 238 -3.57 13.32 -6.65
CA MET A 238 -4.57 13.78 -7.61
C MET A 238 -5.98 13.36 -7.21
N ILE A 239 -6.16 12.10 -6.80
CA ILE A 239 -7.47 11.62 -6.34
C ILE A 239 -7.88 12.31 -5.03
N ALA A 240 -6.96 12.50 -4.09
CA ALA A 240 -7.23 13.24 -2.86
C ALA A 240 -7.66 14.69 -3.15
N TYR A 241 -7.05 15.32 -4.15
CA TYR A 241 -7.45 16.64 -4.63
C TYR A 241 -8.85 16.62 -5.28
N VAL A 242 -9.20 15.61 -6.07
CA VAL A 242 -10.55 15.44 -6.62
C VAL A 242 -11.59 15.30 -5.49
N PHE A 243 -11.30 14.51 -4.46
CA PHE A 243 -12.17 14.40 -3.29
C PHE A 243 -12.27 15.71 -2.51
N TYR A 244 -11.17 16.43 -2.37
CA TYR A 244 -11.19 17.77 -1.77
C TYR A 244 -12.09 18.74 -2.55
N LEU A 245 -12.01 18.74 -3.88
CA LEU A 245 -12.91 19.52 -4.73
C LEU A 245 -14.36 19.07 -4.60
N TYR A 246 -14.62 17.77 -4.53
CA TYR A 246 -15.96 17.23 -4.37
C TYR A 246 -16.63 17.69 -3.06
N GLU A 247 -15.86 17.77 -1.98
CA GLU A 247 -16.35 18.19 -0.66
C GLU A 247 -16.32 19.72 -0.43
N SER A 248 -15.50 20.46 -1.18
CA SER A 248 -15.37 21.91 -1.03
C SER A 248 -16.64 22.64 -1.48
N LYS A 249 -16.99 23.72 -0.76
CA LYS A 249 -18.08 24.63 -1.17
C LYS A 249 -17.66 25.60 -2.30
N ALA A 250 -16.36 25.85 -2.45
CA ALA A 250 -15.80 26.82 -3.38
C ALA A 250 -15.11 26.13 -4.58
N LYS A 251 -15.75 25.10 -5.15
CA LYS A 251 -15.15 24.19 -6.15
C LYS A 251 -14.56 24.94 -7.34
N THR A 252 -15.35 25.85 -7.92
CA THR A 252 -14.95 26.63 -9.11
C THR A 252 -13.71 27.50 -8.84
N LEU A 253 -13.65 28.16 -7.68
CA LEU A 253 -12.52 29.00 -7.30
C LEU A 253 -11.24 28.18 -7.12
N VAL A 254 -11.32 27.04 -6.42
CA VAL A 254 -10.16 26.16 -6.21
C VAL A 254 -9.64 25.62 -7.54
N VAL A 255 -10.53 25.24 -8.46
CA VAL A 255 -10.16 24.80 -9.81
C VAL A 255 -9.46 25.92 -10.57
N ILE A 256 -10.03 27.13 -10.61
CA ILE A 256 -9.41 28.28 -11.30
C ILE A 256 -8.01 28.57 -10.75
N VAL A 257 -7.86 28.64 -9.42
CA VAL A 257 -6.57 28.89 -8.77
C VAL A 257 -5.57 27.78 -9.09
N THR A 258 -6.02 26.52 -9.13
CA THR A 258 -5.15 25.38 -9.41
C THR A 258 -4.70 25.37 -10.87
N VAL A 259 -5.59 25.68 -11.81
CA VAL A 259 -5.25 25.83 -13.23
C VAL A 259 -4.27 26.98 -13.42
N LEU A 260 -4.46 28.10 -12.70
CA LEU A 260 -3.55 29.25 -12.77
C LEU A 260 -2.16 28.88 -12.24
N ILE A 261 -2.07 28.27 -11.05
CA ILE A 261 -0.79 27.79 -10.50
C ILE A 261 -0.14 26.77 -11.44
N PHE A 262 -0.91 25.83 -11.98
CA PHE A 262 -0.40 24.82 -12.91
C PHE A 262 0.12 25.46 -14.20
N SER A 263 -0.58 26.45 -14.76
CA SER A 263 -0.14 27.17 -15.96
C SER A 263 1.17 27.93 -15.73
N VAL A 264 1.35 28.55 -14.56
CA VAL A 264 2.60 29.20 -14.17
C VAL A 264 3.71 28.17 -13.99
N MET A 265 3.42 27.04 -13.34
CA MET A 265 4.37 25.94 -13.14
C MET A 265 4.81 25.32 -14.46
N VAL A 266 3.89 25.12 -15.42
CA VAL A 266 4.22 24.61 -16.76
C VAL A 266 5.00 25.64 -17.55
N GLY A 267 4.61 26.92 -17.53
CA GLY A 267 5.36 28.00 -18.20
C GLY A 267 6.80 28.09 -17.70
N TYR A 268 7.00 28.10 -16.38
CA TYR A 268 8.34 28.09 -15.77
C TYR A 268 9.08 26.76 -16.01
N GLY A 269 8.36 25.65 -15.92
CA GLY A 269 8.90 24.32 -16.17
C GLY A 269 9.45 24.17 -17.59
N LEU A 270 8.73 24.68 -18.59
CA LEU A 270 9.17 24.70 -19.99
C LEU A 270 10.41 25.57 -20.19
N SER A 271 10.52 26.73 -19.53
CA SER A 271 11.73 27.56 -19.62
C SER A 271 12.95 26.92 -18.97
N VAL A 272 12.77 26.12 -17.91
CA VAL A 272 13.88 25.43 -17.21
C VAL A 272 14.18 24.06 -17.84
N TYR A 273 13.26 23.52 -18.63
CA TYR A 273 13.34 22.17 -19.19
C TYR A 273 14.57 21.98 -20.10
N GLU A 274 14.91 22.98 -20.91
CA GLU A 274 16.02 22.88 -21.86
C GLU A 274 17.40 23.01 -21.21
N GLU A 275 17.51 23.71 -20.07
CA GLU A 275 18.79 23.99 -19.41
C GLU A 275 19.13 23.03 -18.25
N SER A 276 18.16 22.24 -17.77
CA SER A 276 18.32 21.48 -16.53
C SER A 276 18.74 20.02 -16.78
N ALA A 277 19.93 19.67 -16.26
CA ALA A 277 20.50 18.32 -16.36
C ALA A 277 19.64 17.22 -15.68
N ILE A 278 18.71 17.60 -14.79
CA ILE A 278 17.80 16.67 -14.11
C ILE A 278 16.64 16.30 -15.04
N PHE A 279 16.09 17.26 -15.79
CA PHE A 279 14.95 17.03 -16.67
C PHE A 279 15.35 16.32 -17.96
N SER A 280 16.53 16.60 -18.51
CA SER A 280 17.07 15.82 -19.64
C SER A 280 17.22 14.34 -19.28
N LYS A 281 17.80 14.03 -18.11
CA LYS A 281 17.93 12.65 -17.62
C LYS A 281 16.58 11.97 -17.34
N LEU A 282 15.60 12.71 -16.82
CA LEU A 282 14.25 12.18 -16.64
C LEU A 282 13.58 11.87 -17.98
N LYS A 283 13.81 12.71 -19.00
CA LYS A 283 13.34 12.50 -20.38
C LYS A 283 13.98 11.25 -20.99
N ASP A 284 15.29 11.11 -20.90
CA ASP A 284 16.03 9.97 -21.47
C ASP A 284 15.53 8.65 -20.86
N ARG A 285 15.37 8.62 -19.53
CA ARG A 285 14.76 7.48 -18.80
C ARG A 285 13.26 7.30 -19.07
N GLY A 286 12.56 8.37 -19.44
CA GLY A 286 11.15 8.33 -19.83
C GLY A 286 10.95 7.62 -21.18
N LEU A 287 11.90 7.82 -22.10
CA LEU A 287 11.89 7.23 -23.45
C LEU A 287 12.51 5.81 -23.49
N GLU A 288 13.27 5.42 -22.45
CA GLU A 288 13.87 4.09 -22.33
C GLU A 288 12.81 3.01 -22.08
N ASP A 289 12.72 2.04 -23.00
CA ASP A 289 11.98 0.81 -22.79
C ASP A 289 12.82 -0.17 -21.98
N THR A 290 12.52 -0.29 -20.70
CA THR A 290 13.22 -1.16 -19.76
C THR A 290 12.41 -2.42 -19.42
N ARG A 291 11.26 -2.67 -20.08
CA ARG A 291 10.32 -3.71 -19.65
C ARG A 291 10.01 -4.72 -20.72
N SER A 292 9.86 -4.32 -21.98
CA SER A 292 9.42 -5.23 -23.03
C SER A 292 10.31 -6.47 -23.12
N THR A 293 11.64 -6.31 -23.01
CA THR A 293 12.58 -7.44 -23.00
C THR A 293 12.33 -8.44 -21.86
N VAL A 294 12.03 -7.95 -20.65
CA VAL A 294 11.79 -8.80 -19.48
C VAL A 294 10.42 -9.48 -19.58
N GLU A 295 9.43 -8.77 -20.10
CA GLU A 295 8.08 -9.29 -20.34
C GLU A 295 8.10 -10.37 -21.44
N ASP A 296 8.84 -10.16 -22.53
CA ASP A 296 9.01 -11.14 -23.61
C ASP A 296 9.72 -12.40 -23.14
N CYS A 297 10.77 -12.26 -22.32
CA CYS A 297 11.41 -13.38 -21.64
C CYS A 297 10.40 -14.20 -20.83
N PHE A 298 9.58 -13.50 -20.03
CA PHE A 298 8.56 -14.12 -19.20
C PHE A 298 7.54 -14.87 -20.05
N TYR A 299 6.99 -14.24 -21.09
CA TYR A 299 5.98 -14.87 -21.96
C TYR A 299 6.51 -16.12 -22.66
N ARG A 300 7.79 -16.12 -23.07
CA ARG A 300 8.43 -17.25 -23.72
C ARG A 300 8.71 -18.42 -22.76
N ASP A 301 8.97 -18.14 -21.49
CA ASP A 301 9.35 -19.15 -20.49
C ASP A 301 8.14 -19.77 -19.75
N MET A 302 6.94 -19.19 -19.92
CA MET A 302 5.72 -19.67 -19.28
C MET A 302 5.03 -20.74 -20.14
N SER A 303 5.01 -21.98 -19.67
CA SER A 303 4.21 -23.05 -20.29
C SER A 303 2.71 -22.85 -20.05
N THR A 304 1.86 -23.58 -20.79
CA THR A 304 0.39 -23.52 -20.61
C THR A 304 -0.05 -23.79 -19.16
N LEU A 305 0.62 -24.74 -18.49
CA LEU A 305 0.33 -25.06 -17.09
C LEU A 305 0.84 -23.96 -16.16
N ASP A 306 2.02 -23.41 -16.40
CA ASP A 306 2.56 -22.29 -15.61
C ASP A 306 1.65 -21.06 -15.71
N TRP A 307 1.11 -20.77 -16.90
CA TRP A 307 0.14 -19.69 -17.09
C TRP A 307 -1.12 -19.90 -16.24
N LEU A 308 -1.64 -21.12 -16.20
CA LEU A 308 -2.87 -21.41 -15.49
C LEU A 308 -2.65 -21.37 -13.97
N ILE A 309 -1.63 -22.08 -13.47
CA ILE A 309 -1.49 -22.37 -12.04
C ILE A 309 -0.31 -21.69 -11.35
N GLY A 310 0.62 -21.10 -12.12
CA GLY A 310 1.85 -20.49 -11.64
C GLY A 310 2.96 -21.51 -11.33
N LYS A 311 4.19 -21.00 -11.21
CA LYS A 311 5.40 -21.75 -10.85
C LYS A 311 5.60 -21.90 -9.33
N GLY A 312 4.64 -21.46 -8.51
CA GLY A 312 4.68 -21.55 -7.05
C GLY A 312 5.50 -20.45 -6.37
N LEU A 313 5.67 -20.56 -5.05
CA LEU A 313 6.29 -19.53 -4.20
C LEU A 313 7.71 -19.16 -4.66
N LEU A 314 8.51 -20.17 -4.98
CA LEU A 314 9.88 -19.99 -5.48
C LEU A 314 9.99 -19.92 -7.00
N GLY A 315 8.86 -19.85 -7.71
CA GLY A 315 8.85 -19.84 -9.17
C GLY A 315 9.76 -18.76 -9.77
N GLN A 316 10.51 -19.12 -10.80
CA GLN A 316 11.41 -18.21 -11.52
C GLN A 316 11.14 -18.30 -13.02
N TYR A 317 11.54 -17.29 -13.76
CA TYR A 317 11.52 -17.32 -15.23
C TYR A 317 12.90 -17.08 -15.82
N TYR A 318 13.14 -17.66 -16.99
CA TYR A 318 14.42 -17.56 -17.68
C TYR A 318 14.53 -16.25 -18.46
N CYS A 319 15.49 -15.39 -18.08
CA CYS A 319 15.88 -14.19 -18.80
C CYS A 319 17.37 -13.88 -18.61
N PRO A 320 18.26 -14.53 -19.38
CA PRO A 320 19.70 -14.38 -19.22
C PRO A 320 20.19 -13.01 -19.68
N GLY A 321 21.25 -12.51 -19.05
CA GLY A 321 21.96 -11.30 -19.49
C GLY A 321 21.36 -9.96 -19.06
N ILE A 322 20.26 -9.95 -18.31
CA ILE A 322 19.65 -8.70 -17.79
C ILE A 322 20.26 -8.28 -16.45
N ASP A 323 20.41 -9.20 -15.50
CA ASP A 323 20.96 -8.88 -14.18
C ASP A 323 22.47 -9.07 -14.16
N GLN A 324 23.20 -7.99 -13.87
CA GLN A 324 24.64 -8.03 -13.71
C GLN A 324 25.03 -8.97 -12.56
N GLY A 325 25.78 -10.03 -12.87
CA GLY A 325 26.22 -11.03 -11.89
C GLY A 325 25.28 -12.24 -11.71
N ASN A 326 24.15 -12.30 -12.42
CA ASN A 326 23.31 -13.50 -12.44
C ASN A 326 23.86 -14.54 -13.44
N THR A 327 24.47 -15.60 -12.91
CA THR A 327 25.05 -16.69 -13.72
C THR A 327 24.05 -17.76 -14.13
N SER A 328 22.90 -17.88 -13.45
CA SER A 328 21.87 -18.88 -13.79
C SER A 328 20.97 -18.42 -14.93
N GLY A 329 20.84 -17.09 -15.11
CA GLY A 329 19.91 -16.50 -16.06
C GLY A 329 18.45 -16.58 -15.63
N TYR A 330 18.15 -17.08 -14.42
CA TYR A 330 16.79 -17.14 -13.89
C TYR A 330 16.50 -15.97 -12.96
N ARG A 331 15.29 -15.42 -13.06
CA ARG A 331 14.81 -14.28 -12.27
C ARG A 331 13.62 -14.71 -11.40
N PRO A 332 13.67 -14.52 -10.07
CA PRO A 332 12.54 -14.80 -9.19
C PRO A 332 11.49 -13.68 -9.17
N VAL A 333 11.78 -12.55 -9.82
CA VAL A 333 11.04 -11.30 -9.73
C VAL A 333 10.86 -10.69 -11.12
N ILE A 334 9.65 -10.22 -11.38
CA ILE A 334 9.33 -9.30 -12.47
C ILE A 334 8.75 -8.01 -11.88
N GLU A 335 9.23 -6.86 -12.37
CA GLU A 335 8.88 -5.53 -11.86
C GLU A 335 7.42 -5.14 -12.13
N THR A 336 6.79 -5.87 -13.05
CA THR A 336 5.38 -5.77 -13.42
C THR A 336 4.55 -6.72 -12.54
N ASP A 337 3.85 -6.19 -11.54
CA ASP A 337 3.29 -6.94 -10.41
C ASP A 337 2.16 -7.90 -10.77
N TYR A 338 1.37 -7.57 -11.80
CA TYR A 338 0.34 -8.50 -12.27
C TYR A 338 0.98 -9.74 -12.89
N LEU A 339 2.11 -9.58 -13.60
CA LEU A 339 2.91 -10.70 -14.10
C LEU A 339 3.60 -11.43 -12.94
N GLN A 340 4.04 -10.74 -11.89
CA GLN A 340 4.57 -11.40 -10.69
C GLN A 340 3.50 -12.27 -10.01
N THR A 341 2.26 -11.78 -9.94
CA THR A 341 1.12 -12.54 -9.40
C THR A 341 0.84 -13.78 -10.24
N ILE A 342 0.90 -13.65 -11.57
CA ILE A 342 0.73 -14.78 -12.51
C ILE A 342 1.93 -15.75 -12.43
N LEU A 343 3.16 -15.26 -12.30
CA LEU A 343 4.35 -16.09 -12.16
C LEU A 343 4.21 -17.06 -10.98
N LYS A 344 3.75 -16.56 -9.83
CA LYS A 344 3.68 -17.34 -8.59
C LYS A 344 2.39 -18.16 -8.49
N GLY A 345 1.26 -17.57 -8.89
CA GLY A 345 -0.07 -18.12 -8.66
C GLY A 345 -0.92 -18.39 -9.89
N GLY A 346 -0.39 -18.12 -11.09
CA GLY A 346 -1.10 -18.26 -12.34
C GLY A 346 -2.21 -17.24 -12.53
N ILE A 347 -2.85 -17.31 -13.70
CA ILE A 347 -4.04 -16.52 -14.03
C ILE A 347 -5.16 -16.77 -13.01
N VAL A 348 -5.25 -17.98 -12.45
CA VAL A 348 -6.26 -18.29 -11.42
C VAL A 348 -6.10 -17.37 -10.21
N SER A 349 -4.88 -17.21 -9.66
CA SER A 349 -4.65 -16.31 -8.52
C SER A 349 -5.03 -14.87 -8.86
N PHE A 350 -4.59 -14.40 -10.03
CA PHE A 350 -4.84 -13.03 -10.47
C PHE A 350 -6.34 -12.75 -10.68
N VAL A 351 -7.06 -13.65 -11.37
CA VAL A 351 -8.50 -13.51 -11.62
C VAL A 351 -9.29 -13.54 -10.32
N LEU A 352 -8.96 -14.41 -9.37
CA LEU A 352 -9.63 -14.44 -8.06
C LEU A 352 -9.42 -13.14 -7.29
N MET A 353 -8.21 -12.60 -7.29
CA MET A 353 -7.92 -11.32 -6.68
C MET A 353 -8.76 -10.20 -7.33
N LEU A 354 -8.87 -10.18 -8.67
CA LEU A 354 -9.70 -9.21 -9.39
C LEU A 354 -11.19 -9.37 -9.11
N LEU A 355 -11.71 -10.59 -9.07
CA LEU A 355 -13.11 -10.87 -8.76
C LEU A 355 -13.50 -10.44 -7.34
N ILE A 356 -12.54 -10.35 -6.42
CA ILE A 356 -12.75 -9.80 -5.08
C ILE A 356 -12.62 -8.28 -5.08
N THR A 357 -11.53 -7.75 -5.66
CA THR A 357 -11.13 -6.35 -5.53
C THR A 357 -11.92 -5.40 -6.45
N LEU A 358 -12.25 -5.77 -7.68
CA LEU A 358 -13.02 -4.91 -8.59
C LEU A 358 -14.43 -4.62 -8.08
N PRO A 359 -15.23 -5.62 -7.62
CA PRO A 359 -16.53 -5.32 -7.05
C PRO A 359 -16.41 -4.54 -5.72
N ALA A 360 -15.36 -4.77 -4.93
CA ALA A 360 -15.09 -3.96 -3.74
C ALA A 360 -14.88 -2.49 -4.11
N ALA A 361 -14.01 -2.20 -5.08
CA ALA A 361 -13.78 -0.84 -5.57
C ALA A 361 -15.08 -0.18 -6.06
N PHE A 362 -15.90 -0.92 -6.81
CA PHE A 362 -17.20 -0.44 -7.28
C PHE A 362 -18.16 -0.11 -6.12
N LEU A 363 -18.27 -1.00 -5.13
CA LEU A 363 -19.10 -0.77 -3.94
C LEU A 363 -18.62 0.44 -3.13
N GLY A 364 -17.31 0.59 -2.97
CA GLY A 364 -16.68 1.70 -2.26
C GLY A 364 -16.88 3.04 -2.95
N LEU A 365 -16.67 3.13 -4.26
CA LEU A 365 -16.74 4.38 -5.02
C LEU A 365 -18.18 4.83 -5.29
N PHE A 366 -19.04 3.90 -5.72
CA PHE A 366 -20.36 4.24 -6.28
C PHE A 366 -21.54 3.88 -5.36
N ARG A 367 -21.35 2.99 -4.38
CA ARG A 367 -22.42 2.55 -3.46
C ARG A 367 -22.13 2.87 -1.99
N SER A 368 -21.40 3.94 -1.71
CA SER A 368 -21.12 4.39 -0.35
C SER A 368 -21.63 5.82 -0.10
N LYS A 369 -21.96 6.11 1.16
CA LYS A 369 -22.48 7.41 1.59
C LYS A 369 -21.44 8.30 2.25
N ASN A 370 -20.30 7.75 2.65
CA ASN A 370 -19.21 8.47 3.30
C ASN A 370 -17.93 8.51 2.46
N LEU A 371 -17.07 9.48 2.75
CA LEU A 371 -15.77 9.61 2.09
C LEU A 371 -14.82 8.45 2.42
N PHE A 372 -14.94 7.83 3.60
CA PHE A 372 -14.04 6.77 4.06
C PHE A 372 -14.09 5.54 3.15
N ALA A 373 -15.29 5.07 2.82
CA ALA A 373 -15.47 3.97 1.88
C ALA A 373 -15.13 4.35 0.43
N LYS A 374 -15.36 5.60 0.02
CA LYS A 374 -14.90 6.10 -1.29
C LYS A 374 -13.38 6.11 -1.39
N ALA A 375 -12.70 6.54 -0.34
CA ALA A 375 -11.24 6.50 -0.22
C ALA A 375 -10.70 5.07 -0.25
N ALA A 376 -11.34 4.13 0.45
CA ALA A 376 -11.01 2.71 0.37
C ALA A 376 -11.17 2.17 -1.07
N GLY A 377 -12.30 2.46 -1.74
CA GLY A 377 -12.52 2.05 -3.12
C GLY A 377 -11.49 2.66 -4.09
N ALA A 378 -11.16 3.94 -3.91
CA ALA A 378 -10.12 4.61 -4.69
C ALA A 378 -8.73 4.00 -4.45
N TRP A 379 -8.40 3.61 -3.22
CA TRP A 379 -7.14 2.96 -2.89
C TRP A 379 -6.99 1.62 -3.63
N ILE A 380 -8.06 0.84 -3.74
CA ILE A 380 -8.07 -0.40 -4.52
C ILE A 380 -7.79 -0.10 -6.00
N VAL A 381 -8.46 0.89 -6.59
CA VAL A 381 -8.22 1.29 -7.99
C VAL A 381 -6.78 1.75 -8.20
N LEU A 382 -6.26 2.58 -7.28
CA LEU A 382 -4.86 3.02 -7.29
C LEU A 382 -3.90 1.84 -7.25
N ALA A 383 -4.15 0.85 -6.39
CA ALA A 383 -3.35 -0.36 -6.32
C ALA A 383 -3.37 -1.13 -7.65
N LEU A 384 -4.54 -1.36 -8.23
CA LEU A 384 -4.69 -2.07 -9.50
C LEU A 384 -3.99 -1.35 -10.67
N ILE A 385 -4.11 -0.03 -10.76
CA ILE A 385 -3.39 0.76 -11.78
C ILE A 385 -1.88 0.65 -11.56
N ASN A 386 -1.43 0.70 -10.31
CA ASN A 386 -0.01 0.63 -9.97
C ASN A 386 0.63 -0.74 -10.18
N MET A 387 -0.15 -1.81 -10.36
CA MET A 387 0.37 -3.15 -10.66
C MET A 387 1.13 -3.25 -11.99
N TYR A 388 0.87 -2.34 -12.93
CA TYR A 388 1.64 -2.26 -14.18
C TYR A 388 3.00 -1.55 -13.98
N PRO A 389 3.05 -0.31 -13.46
CA PRO A 389 4.31 0.41 -13.31
C PRO A 389 5.17 0.00 -12.11
N SER A 390 4.69 -0.86 -11.20
CA SER A 390 5.39 -1.13 -9.95
C SER A 390 4.91 -2.41 -9.27
N SER A 391 5.74 -2.99 -8.41
CA SER A 391 5.34 -4.01 -7.42
C SER A 391 4.44 -3.42 -6.34
N VAL A 392 3.20 -3.90 -6.24
CA VAL A 392 2.19 -3.50 -5.25
C VAL A 392 1.96 -4.62 -4.24
N ASN A 393 1.91 -5.88 -4.70
CA ASN A 393 1.62 -7.10 -3.96
C ASN A 393 2.82 -7.57 -3.13
N THR A 394 3.19 -6.73 -2.17
CA THR A 394 4.36 -6.86 -1.32
C THR A 394 3.90 -6.72 0.12
N PHE A 395 4.58 -7.33 1.09
CA PHE A 395 4.20 -7.25 2.50
C PHE A 395 4.53 -5.88 3.11
N THR A 396 3.85 -4.85 2.61
CA THR A 396 3.97 -3.46 3.00
C THR A 396 2.59 -2.92 3.36
N LEU A 397 2.54 -1.81 4.10
CA LEU A 397 1.26 -1.23 4.50
C LEU A 397 0.41 -0.84 3.29
N ASN A 398 1.02 -0.57 2.14
CA ASN A 398 0.33 -0.30 0.89
C ASN A 398 -0.57 -1.48 0.46
N TYR A 399 -0.04 -2.70 0.47
CA TYR A 399 -0.81 -3.89 0.11
C TYR A 399 -1.80 -4.31 1.22
N LEU A 400 -1.41 -4.19 2.48
CA LEU A 400 -2.31 -4.44 3.61
C LEU A 400 -3.52 -3.50 3.55
N LEU A 401 -3.31 -2.24 3.17
CA LEU A 401 -4.38 -1.26 2.95
C LEU A 401 -5.35 -1.68 1.84
N VAL A 402 -4.91 -2.42 0.81
CA VAL A 402 -5.82 -2.96 -0.22
C VAL A 402 -6.81 -3.92 0.42
N TRP A 403 -6.34 -4.88 1.21
CA TRP A 403 -7.22 -5.88 1.85
C TRP A 403 -8.10 -5.29 2.95
N ILE A 404 -7.58 -4.33 3.71
CA ILE A 404 -8.39 -3.54 4.65
C ILE A 404 -9.48 -2.76 3.89
N SER A 405 -9.13 -2.15 2.75
CA SER A 405 -10.07 -1.41 1.91
C SER A 405 -11.15 -2.31 1.32
N VAL A 406 -10.82 -3.54 0.93
CA VAL A 406 -11.79 -4.55 0.52
C VAL A 406 -12.79 -4.82 1.65
N GLY A 407 -12.31 -5.01 2.88
CA GLY A 407 -13.16 -5.21 4.06
C GLY A 407 -14.09 -4.03 4.34
N ILE A 408 -13.60 -2.80 4.20
CA ILE A 408 -14.40 -1.56 4.31
C ILE A 408 -15.49 -1.53 3.24
N CYS A 409 -15.15 -1.80 1.99
CA CYS A 409 -16.07 -1.67 0.86
C CYS A 409 -17.17 -2.75 0.86
N TYR A 410 -16.88 -3.97 1.31
CA TYR A 410 -17.91 -5.00 1.42
C TYR A 410 -18.80 -4.85 2.66
N SER A 411 -18.36 -4.13 3.69
CA SER A 411 -19.19 -3.84 4.86
C SER A 411 -20.26 -2.80 4.53
N LYS A 412 -21.52 -3.24 4.44
CA LYS A 412 -22.64 -2.30 4.25
C LYS A 412 -22.77 -1.35 5.44
N ALA A 413 -22.59 -1.84 6.66
CA ALA A 413 -22.62 -1.03 7.88
C ALA A 413 -21.62 0.13 7.80
N ILE A 414 -20.37 -0.13 7.39
CA ILE A 414 -19.37 0.94 7.26
C ILE A 414 -19.71 1.88 6.09
N ARG A 415 -20.17 1.37 4.94
CA ARG A 415 -20.51 2.21 3.78
C ARG A 415 -21.69 3.15 4.02
N ASP A 416 -22.60 2.76 4.90
CA ASP A 416 -23.81 3.53 5.23
C ASP A 416 -23.61 4.47 6.44
N LEU A 417 -22.47 4.39 7.17
CA LEU A 417 -22.13 5.33 8.24
C LEU A 417 -22.11 6.78 7.72
N PRO A 418 -22.77 7.74 8.40
CA PRO A 418 -22.65 9.15 8.07
C PRO A 418 -21.26 9.71 8.35
N ASP A 419 -20.81 10.65 7.51
CA ASP A 419 -19.52 11.32 7.68
C ASP A 419 -19.40 12.06 9.02
N GLU A 420 -20.51 12.57 9.57
CA GLU A 420 -20.54 13.25 10.87
C GLU A 420 -20.13 12.32 12.03
N VAL A 421 -20.58 11.06 11.99
CA VAL A 421 -20.25 10.07 13.02
C VAL A 421 -18.77 9.71 12.95
N LEU A 422 -18.27 9.48 11.73
CA LEU A 422 -16.85 9.18 11.50
C LEU A 422 -15.94 10.36 11.92
N LYS A 423 -16.34 11.60 11.61
CA LYS A 423 -15.62 12.81 12.04
C LYS A 423 -15.55 12.91 13.56
N LEU A 424 -16.68 12.72 14.25
CA LEU A 424 -16.74 12.77 15.70
C LEU A 424 -15.82 11.72 16.35
N TYR A 425 -15.76 10.52 15.79
CA TYR A 425 -14.93 9.44 16.34
C TYR A 425 -13.43 9.63 16.10
N PHE A 426 -13.02 9.94 14.86
CA PHE A 426 -11.61 10.06 14.50
C PHE A 426 -10.99 11.39 14.92
N ASN A 427 -11.80 12.43 14.99
CA ASN A 427 -11.39 13.77 15.38
C ASN A 427 -12.43 14.38 16.35
N PRO A 428 -12.47 13.92 17.61
CA PRO A 428 -13.27 14.56 18.65
C PRO A 428 -12.62 15.92 18.98
N THR A 429 -12.89 16.93 18.17
CA THR A 429 -12.58 18.34 18.43
C THR A 429 -13.83 19.07 18.86
#